data_AF-A0A8X8KAI6-F1
#
_entry.id   AF-A0A8X8KAI6-F1
#
_cell.length_a   1.000
_cell.length_b   1.000
_cell.length_c   1.000
_cell.angle_alpha   90.00
_cell.angle_beta   90.00
_cell.angle_gamma   90.00
#
_symmetry.space_group_name_H-M   'P 1'
#
loop_
_entity.id
_entity.type
_entity.pdbx_description
1 polymer ?
#
loop_
_entity_poly.entity_id
_entity_poly.type
_entity_poly.pdbx_seq_one_letter_code
_entity_poly.pdbx_strand_id
1 'polypeptide(L)'
;MGYKIRFIVSLLSTSALLWCVTASAETSTSAMQNAIKYGSTLFASTSLGSRGNSCMTCHRGGGRSEGMLPNGKSIPSLIGAAATFPHYNKRAGRVITLDMQVNSCIKNALLGKALPYDSKKMVALVSYLTSLSQGKKIDVIK
;
A
#
# COMPACT_ATOMS: atom_id res chain seq x y z
N MET A 1 -9.88 -74.54 10.79
CA MET A 1 -9.04 -73.69 9.93
C MET A 1 -9.74 -72.33 9.78
N GLY A 2 -9.45 -71.35 10.64
CA GLY A 2 -10.15 -70.06 10.64
C GLY A 2 -9.16 -68.94 10.32
N TYR A 3 -9.29 -68.34 9.14
CA TYR A 3 -8.46 -67.20 8.73
C TYR A 3 -9.01 -65.91 9.35
N LYS A 4 -8.23 -65.30 10.24
CA LYS A 4 -8.50 -63.94 10.76
C LYS A 4 -8.01 -62.91 9.73
N ILE A 5 -8.93 -62.25 9.05
CA ILE A 5 -8.63 -61.10 8.19
C ILE A 5 -8.44 -59.88 9.09
N ARG A 6 -7.21 -59.35 9.14
CA ARG A 6 -6.91 -58.08 9.79
C ARG A 6 -7.14 -56.95 8.80
N PHE A 7 -8.19 -56.16 9.01
CA PHE A 7 -8.36 -54.87 8.35
C PHE A 7 -7.33 -53.90 8.91
N ILE A 8 -6.31 -53.59 8.12
CA ILE A 8 -5.39 -52.48 8.36
C ILE A 8 -6.10 -51.22 7.83
N VAL A 9 -6.74 -50.47 8.71
CA VAL A 9 -7.23 -49.12 8.37
C VAL A 9 -6.01 -48.21 8.30
N SER A 10 -5.60 -47.89 7.08
CA SER A 10 -4.57 -46.89 6.82
C SER A 10 -5.11 -45.51 7.20
N LEU A 11 -4.61 -44.95 8.31
CA LEU A 11 -4.79 -43.55 8.67
C LEU A 11 -4.02 -42.70 7.66
N LEU A 12 -4.66 -42.39 6.53
CA LEU A 12 -4.19 -41.36 5.62
C LEU A 12 -4.24 -40.00 6.32
N SER A 13 -3.05 -39.58 6.76
CA SER A 13 -2.60 -38.24 7.12
C SER A 13 -3.55 -37.10 6.72
N THR A 14 -4.36 -36.64 7.68
CA THR A 14 -5.09 -35.36 7.59
C THR A 14 -4.15 -34.15 7.69
N SER A 15 -2.86 -34.34 8.01
CA SER A 15 -1.87 -33.28 8.18
C SER A 15 -1.47 -32.56 6.89
N ALA A 16 -1.61 -33.18 5.72
CA ALA A 16 -1.16 -32.57 4.46
C ALA A 16 -2.02 -31.37 4.03
N LEU A 17 -3.32 -31.38 4.36
CA LEU A 17 -4.27 -30.32 4.01
C LEU A 17 -4.10 -29.07 4.89
N LEU A 18 -3.74 -29.24 6.16
CA LEU A 18 -3.49 -28.10 7.06
C LEU A 18 -2.21 -27.33 6.68
N TRP A 19 -1.19 -28.01 6.16
CA TRP A 19 0.11 -27.38 5.91
C TRP A 19 0.15 -26.50 4.64
N CYS A 20 -0.63 -26.86 3.61
CA CYS A 20 -0.72 -26.05 2.38
C CYS A 20 -1.43 -24.70 2.59
N VAL A 21 -2.40 -24.64 3.50
CA VAL A 21 -3.19 -23.42 3.75
C VAL A 21 -2.36 -22.37 4.51
N THR A 22 -1.57 -22.79 5.50
CA THR A 22 -0.76 -21.85 6.30
C THR A 22 0.40 -21.25 5.52
N ALA A 23 1.09 -22.03 4.68
CA ALA A 23 2.20 -21.55 3.85
C ALA A 23 1.80 -20.43 2.87
N SER A 24 0.58 -20.49 2.31
CA SER A 24 0.07 -19.49 1.37
C SER A 24 -0.25 -18.15 2.06
N ALA A 25 -0.79 -18.20 3.28
CA ALA A 25 -1.12 -17.00 4.07
C ALA A 25 0.13 -16.27 4.57
N GLU A 26 1.16 -16.99 5.02
CA GLU A 26 2.45 -16.43 5.43
C GLU A 26 3.18 -15.73 4.28
N THR A 27 3.11 -16.31 3.08
CA THR A 27 3.67 -15.71 1.84
C THR A 27 2.92 -14.44 1.43
N SER A 28 1.59 -14.43 1.52
CA SER A 28 0.80 -13.23 1.17
C SER A 28 1.03 -12.06 2.13
N THR A 29 1.15 -12.35 3.43
CA THR A 29 1.41 -11.35 4.48
C THR A 29 2.79 -10.74 4.31
N SER A 30 3.82 -11.57 4.08
CA SER A 30 5.18 -11.08 3.84
C SER A 30 5.29 -10.27 2.54
N ALA A 31 4.59 -10.64 1.47
CA ALA A 31 4.56 -9.86 0.23
C ALA A 31 3.96 -8.46 0.43
N MET A 32 2.82 -8.35 1.14
CA MET A 32 2.21 -7.06 1.45
C MET A 32 3.08 -6.21 2.38
N GLN A 33 3.67 -6.81 3.42
CA GLN A 33 4.60 -6.12 4.31
C GLN A 33 5.82 -5.58 3.56
N ASN A 34 6.36 -6.36 2.62
CA ASN A 34 7.48 -5.93 1.77
C ASN A 34 7.10 -4.75 0.86
N ALA A 35 5.91 -4.77 0.27
CA ALA A 35 5.41 -3.66 -0.54
C ALA A 35 5.25 -2.37 0.29
N ILE A 36 4.66 -2.49 1.49
CA ILE A 36 4.49 -1.36 2.43
C ILE A 36 5.84 -0.81 2.86
N LYS A 37 6.80 -1.68 3.23
CA LYS A 37 8.14 -1.29 3.63
C LYS A 37 8.86 -0.56 2.49
N TYR A 38 8.82 -1.11 1.27
CA TYR A 38 9.42 -0.47 0.12
C TYR A 38 8.76 0.88 -0.19
N GLY A 39 7.44 0.97 -0.10
CA GLY A 39 6.68 2.21 -0.25
C GLY A 39 7.08 3.26 0.77
N SER A 40 7.25 2.88 2.03
CA SER A 40 7.74 3.78 3.08
C SER A 40 9.16 4.29 2.80
N THR A 41 10.04 3.43 2.28
CA THR A 41 11.40 3.83 1.86
C THR A 41 11.35 4.83 0.70
N LEU A 42 10.52 4.56 -0.32
CA LEU A 42 10.33 5.48 -1.45
C LEU A 42 9.73 6.81 -1.00
N PHE A 43 8.80 6.79 -0.06
CA PHE A 43 8.15 7.99 0.49
C PHE A 43 9.16 8.92 1.20
N ALA A 44 10.17 8.35 1.87
CA ALA A 44 11.26 9.08 2.48
C ALA A 44 12.37 9.48 1.50
N SER A 45 12.42 8.86 0.32
CA SER A 45 13.52 9.00 -0.63
C SER A 45 13.39 10.23 -1.51
N THR A 46 14.53 10.88 -1.78
CA THR A 46 14.64 11.96 -2.77
C THR A 46 14.74 11.44 -4.21
N SER A 47 14.84 10.12 -4.41
CA SER A 47 15.06 9.48 -5.73
C SER A 47 13.88 9.60 -6.71
N LEU A 48 12.72 10.06 -6.25
CA LEU A 48 11.54 10.25 -7.08
C LEU A 48 11.53 11.59 -7.82
N GLY A 49 12.44 12.51 -7.49
CA GLY A 49 12.49 13.84 -8.08
C GLY A 49 13.91 14.34 -8.31
N SER A 50 14.01 15.52 -8.93
CA SER A 50 15.28 16.21 -9.20
C SER A 50 15.52 17.40 -8.26
N ARG A 51 14.50 17.82 -7.49
CA ARG A 51 14.56 18.96 -6.56
C ARG A 51 15.28 18.64 -5.23
N GLY A 52 15.65 17.38 -4.99
CA GLY A 52 16.23 16.94 -3.71
C GLY A 52 15.22 16.81 -2.55
N ASN A 53 13.93 16.95 -2.83
CA ASN A 53 12.85 16.73 -1.86
C ASN A 53 12.30 15.32 -1.96
N SER A 54 11.69 14.84 -0.87
CA SER A 54 10.91 13.61 -0.82
C SER A 54 9.46 13.92 -0.45
N CYS A 55 8.59 12.91 -0.43
CA CYS A 55 7.22 13.07 0.06
C CYS A 55 7.21 13.56 1.52
N MET A 56 8.17 13.07 2.32
CA MET A 56 8.33 13.46 3.73
C MET A 56 8.72 14.92 3.94
N THR A 57 9.26 15.60 2.92
CA THR A 57 9.57 17.03 3.02
C THR A 57 8.31 17.84 3.37
N CYS A 58 7.17 17.49 2.78
CA CYS A 58 5.88 18.13 3.09
C CYS A 58 5.01 17.28 4.02
N HIS A 59 4.96 15.97 3.82
CA HIS A 59 4.17 15.02 4.61
C HIS A 59 4.98 14.42 5.76
N ARG A 60 5.12 15.22 6.83
CA ARG A 60 5.95 14.92 8.00
C ARG A 60 5.52 13.63 8.72
N GLY A 61 6.43 13.07 9.51
CA GLY A 61 6.18 11.85 10.28
C GLY A 61 5.79 10.63 9.41
N GLY A 62 6.28 10.58 8.17
CA GLY A 62 5.86 9.54 7.20
C GLY A 62 4.37 9.66 6.83
N GLY A 63 3.85 10.89 6.77
CA GLY A 63 2.43 11.16 6.54
C GLY A 63 1.53 10.91 7.75
N ARG A 64 2.05 10.57 8.93
CA ARG A 64 1.22 10.31 10.13
C ARG A 64 0.89 11.57 10.92
N SER A 65 1.69 12.61 10.81
CA SER A 65 1.45 13.91 11.43
C SER A 65 0.88 14.91 10.42
N GLU A 66 0.41 16.04 10.92
CA GLU A 66 0.16 17.21 10.08
C GLU A 66 1.43 17.56 9.27
N GLY A 67 1.24 17.85 8.00
CA GLY A 67 2.30 18.26 7.08
C GLY A 67 2.31 19.77 6.89
N MET A 68 3.29 20.25 6.13
CA MET A 68 3.42 21.67 5.81
C MET A 68 3.95 21.86 4.40
N LEU A 69 3.31 22.73 3.62
CA LEU A 69 3.79 23.11 2.29
C LEU A 69 4.94 24.12 2.40
N PRO A 70 5.74 24.31 1.32
CA PRO A 70 6.81 25.30 1.31
C PRO A 70 6.36 26.74 1.56
N ASN A 71 5.10 27.06 1.29
CA ASN A 71 4.49 28.38 1.56
C ASN A 71 3.97 28.52 3.01
N GLY A 72 4.31 27.61 3.91
CA GLY A 72 3.89 27.62 5.31
C GLY A 72 2.47 27.11 5.57
N LYS A 73 1.70 26.79 4.53
CA LYS A 73 0.33 26.27 4.71
C LYS A 73 0.36 24.83 5.24
N SER A 74 -0.31 24.62 6.37
CA SER A 74 -0.60 23.29 6.92
C SER A 74 -1.40 22.42 5.95
N ILE A 75 -1.06 21.13 5.92
CA ILE A 75 -1.81 20.10 5.20
C ILE A 75 -2.14 18.95 6.15
N PRO A 76 -3.30 18.29 5.99
CA PRO A 76 -3.71 17.21 6.88
C PRO A 76 -2.72 16.04 6.82
N SER A 77 -2.74 15.20 7.86
CA SER A 77 -2.06 13.91 7.81
C SER A 77 -2.65 13.04 6.70
N LEU A 78 -1.89 12.05 6.27
CA LEU A 78 -2.31 11.06 5.27
C LEU A 78 -3.07 9.89 5.90
N ILE A 79 -3.34 9.92 7.21
CA ILE A 79 -4.14 8.89 7.89
C ILE A 79 -5.56 8.91 7.32
N GLY A 80 -5.99 7.78 6.78
CA GLY A 80 -7.30 7.66 6.14
C GLY A 80 -7.41 8.32 4.76
N ALA A 81 -6.34 8.93 4.24
CA ALA A 81 -6.38 9.60 2.94
C ALA A 81 -6.73 8.62 1.80
N ALA A 82 -6.21 7.39 1.82
CA ALA A 82 -6.51 6.41 0.78
C ALA A 82 -7.98 5.97 0.77
N ALA A 83 -8.68 6.04 1.91
CA ALA A 83 -10.09 5.66 2.03
C ALA A 83 -11.04 6.67 1.37
N THR A 84 -10.53 7.84 0.94
CA THR A 84 -11.32 8.88 0.25
C THR A 84 -11.06 8.93 -1.26
N PHE A 85 -10.32 7.97 -1.82
CA PHE A 85 -10.11 7.84 -3.26
C PHE A 85 -10.88 6.62 -3.81
N PRO A 86 -11.35 6.68 -5.07
CA PRO A 86 -11.27 7.83 -5.97
C PRO A 86 -12.22 8.96 -5.55
N HIS A 87 -11.94 10.21 -5.96
CA HIS A 87 -12.83 11.34 -5.72
C HIS A 87 -12.78 12.38 -6.85
N TYR A 88 -13.80 13.23 -6.91
CA TYR A 88 -13.82 14.38 -7.82
C TYR A 88 -12.83 15.45 -7.38
N ASN A 89 -11.84 15.76 -8.22
CA ASN A 89 -10.87 16.80 -7.97
C ASN A 89 -11.25 18.07 -8.75
N LYS A 90 -11.68 19.12 -8.04
CA LYS A 90 -12.13 20.39 -8.64
C LYS A 90 -11.08 21.03 -9.55
N ARG A 91 -9.78 20.95 -9.20
CA ARG A 91 -8.70 21.52 -10.01
C ARG A 91 -8.48 20.74 -11.31
N ALA A 92 -8.64 19.42 -11.27
CA ALA A 92 -8.51 18.56 -12.45
C ALA A 92 -9.80 18.48 -13.27
N GLY A 93 -10.93 18.94 -12.73
CA GLY A 93 -12.25 18.88 -13.38
C GLY A 93 -12.81 17.47 -13.56
N ARG A 94 -12.26 16.45 -12.87
CA ARG A 94 -12.59 15.04 -13.06
C ARG A 94 -12.34 14.21 -11.82
N VAL A 95 -12.86 12.98 -11.81
CA VAL A 95 -12.50 11.96 -10.83
C VAL A 95 -11.04 11.55 -11.02
N ILE A 96 -10.31 11.46 -9.90
CA ILE A 96 -8.92 10.99 -9.87
C ILE A 96 -8.77 9.83 -8.89
N THR A 97 -7.82 8.96 -9.19
CA THR A 97 -7.41 7.85 -8.31
C THR A 97 -6.24 8.28 -7.40
N LEU A 98 -5.90 7.44 -6.43
CA LEU A 98 -4.78 7.70 -5.52
C LEU A 98 -3.43 7.73 -6.26
N ASP A 99 -3.20 6.81 -7.19
CA ASP A 99 -2.02 6.73 -8.05
C ASP A 99 -1.88 7.96 -8.97
N MET A 100 -3.00 8.50 -9.50
CA MET A 100 -2.99 9.78 -10.20
C MET A 100 -2.55 10.93 -9.30
N GLN A 101 -3.03 10.97 -8.05
CA GLN A 101 -2.61 11.98 -7.09
C GLN A 101 -1.12 11.83 -6.73
N VAL A 102 -0.62 10.61 -6.55
CA VAL A 102 0.81 10.33 -6.33
C VAL A 102 1.65 10.85 -7.51
N ASN A 103 1.27 10.52 -8.75
CA ASN A 103 1.97 11.02 -9.93
C ASN A 103 1.91 12.55 -10.06
N SER A 104 0.79 13.18 -9.69
CA SER A 104 0.68 14.63 -9.64
C SER A 104 1.67 15.24 -8.63
N CYS A 105 1.80 14.65 -7.44
CA CYS A 105 2.79 15.07 -6.44
C CYS A 105 4.22 14.90 -6.96
N ILE A 106 4.56 13.74 -7.54
CA ILE A 106 5.90 13.47 -8.09
C ILE A 106 6.26 14.52 -9.14
N LYS A 107 5.37 14.79 -10.10
CA LYS A 107 5.63 15.76 -11.17
C LYS A 107 5.75 17.20 -10.66
N ASN A 108 4.82 17.63 -9.82
CA ASN A 108 4.68 19.05 -9.51
C ASN A 108 5.46 19.47 -8.25
N ALA A 109 5.51 18.60 -7.22
CA ALA A 109 6.20 18.91 -5.97
C ALA A 109 7.67 18.50 -6.01
N LEU A 110 7.97 17.32 -6.56
CA LEU A 110 9.33 16.75 -6.58
C LEU A 110 10.09 17.03 -7.90
N LEU A 111 9.41 17.54 -8.93
CA LEU A 111 9.94 17.73 -10.29
C LEU A 111 10.45 16.41 -10.91
N GLY A 112 9.76 15.31 -10.61
CA GLY A 112 10.06 13.98 -11.10
C GLY A 112 9.31 13.60 -12.39
N LYS A 113 9.62 12.40 -12.89
CA LYS A 113 8.86 11.77 -13.98
C LYS A 113 7.71 10.93 -13.41
N ALA A 114 6.57 10.93 -14.09
CA ALA A 114 5.47 10.05 -13.73
C ALA A 114 5.91 8.58 -13.76
N LEU A 115 5.47 7.81 -12.78
CA LEU A 115 5.64 6.37 -12.73
C LEU A 115 4.54 5.70 -13.56
N PRO A 116 4.84 4.60 -14.28
CA PRO A 116 3.79 3.72 -14.81
C PRO A 116 2.89 3.23 -13.68
N TYR A 117 1.59 3.13 -13.96
CA TYR A 117 0.57 2.83 -12.94
C TYR A 117 0.72 1.45 -12.30
N ASP A 118 1.24 0.49 -13.06
CA ASP A 118 1.53 -0.89 -12.65
C ASP A 118 2.98 -1.09 -12.19
N SER A 119 3.81 -0.03 -12.19
CA SER A 119 5.20 -0.16 -11.79
C SER A 119 5.35 -0.57 -10.32
N LYS A 120 6.39 -1.36 -10.02
CA LYS A 120 6.72 -1.78 -8.64
C LYS A 120 6.81 -0.60 -7.66
N LYS A 121 7.30 0.57 -8.12
CA LYS A 121 7.38 1.79 -7.31
C LYS A 121 6.00 2.38 -7.01
N MET A 122 5.12 2.48 -8.01
CA MET A 122 3.77 2.99 -7.83
C MET A 122 2.96 2.08 -6.91
N VAL A 123 2.97 0.77 -7.17
CA VAL A 123 2.30 -0.22 -6.32
C VAL A 123 2.76 -0.10 -4.87
N ALA A 124 4.06 -0.04 -4.62
CA ALA A 124 4.61 0.09 -3.27
C ALA A 124 4.18 1.40 -2.57
N LEU A 125 4.22 2.54 -3.26
CA LEU A 125 3.77 3.83 -2.72
C LEU A 125 2.28 3.79 -2.35
N VAL A 126 1.44 3.24 -3.24
CA VAL A 126 0.00 3.08 -2.98
C VAL A 126 -0.24 2.11 -1.82
N SER A 127 0.46 0.97 -1.76
CA SER A 127 0.37 0.03 -0.63
C SER A 127 0.71 0.71 0.70
N TYR A 128 1.76 1.54 0.73
CA TYR A 128 2.12 2.30 1.92
C TYR A 128 1.02 3.29 2.34
N LEU A 129 0.52 4.10 1.40
CA LEU A 129 -0.54 5.07 1.70
C LEU A 129 -1.85 4.39 2.13
N THR A 130 -2.20 3.27 1.51
CA THR A 130 -3.34 2.44 1.90
C THR A 130 -3.16 1.86 3.31
N SER A 131 -1.93 1.48 3.70
CA SER A 131 -1.65 1.00 5.06
C SER A 131 -1.93 2.06 6.13
N LEU A 132 -1.76 3.35 5.81
CA LEU A 132 -2.11 4.46 6.71
C LEU A 132 -3.63 4.64 6.90
N SER A 133 -4.44 3.91 6.14
CA SER A 133 -5.90 3.99 6.14
C SER A 133 -6.57 2.71 6.63
N GLN A 134 -5.80 1.74 7.17
CA GLN A 134 -6.38 0.52 7.76
C GLN A 134 -7.41 0.86 8.85
N GLY A 135 -8.55 0.17 8.81
CA GLY A 135 -9.67 0.38 9.74
C GLY A 135 -10.50 1.64 9.50
N LYS A 136 -10.21 2.44 8.46
CA LYS A 136 -11.05 3.59 8.08
C LYS A 136 -12.17 3.17 7.14
N LYS A 137 -13.36 3.75 7.32
CA LYS A 137 -14.49 3.58 6.41
C LYS A 137 -14.17 4.22 5.06
N ILE A 138 -14.46 3.51 3.97
CA ILE A 138 -14.39 4.08 2.62
C ILE A 138 -15.46 5.15 2.47
N ASP A 139 -15.06 6.35 2.06
CA ASP A 139 -15.91 7.52 1.90
C ASP A 139 -15.50 8.32 0.66
N VAL A 140 -16.17 8.03 -0.46
CA VAL A 140 -15.83 8.56 -1.80
C VAL A 140 -16.80 9.66 -2.27
N ILE A 141 -17.71 10.13 -1.41
CA ILE A 141 -18.78 11.09 -1.76
C ILE A 141 -18.72 12.34 -0.86
N LYS A 142 -17.52 12.67 -0.37
CA LYS A 142 -17.34 13.83 0.52
C LYS A 142 -17.37 15.17 -0.20
#